data_AF-A0A963M1I7-F1
#
_entry.id   AF-A0A963M1I7-F1
#
_cell.length_a   1.000
_cell.length_b   1.000
_cell.length_c   1.000
_cell.angle_alpha   90.00
_cell.angle_beta   90.00
_cell.angle_gamma   90.00
#
_symmetry.space_group_name_H-M   'P 1'
#
loop_
_entity.id
_entity.type
_entity.pdbx_description
1 polymer ?
#
loop_
_entity_poly.entity_id
_entity_poly.type
_entity_poly.pdbx_seq_one_letter_code
_entity_poly.pdbx_strand_id
1 'polypeptide(L)'
;MNTLQALKRIHAGEQQGESLVDAPMLDAAAQVATGAGALVELIDAAGDAHAILTNVLAHQGGTMTAADRRSRGELAQRLHSILDALHGVQGCGGGR
;
A
#
# COMPACT_ATOMS: atom_id res chain seq x y z
N MET A 1 5.14 14.45 -6.30
CA MET A 1 4.08 14.25 -5.29
C MET A 1 3.62 12.81 -5.40
N ASN A 2 3.60 12.05 -4.31
CA ASN A 2 3.26 10.62 -4.36
C ASN A 2 1.75 10.37 -4.13
N THR A 3 1.28 9.15 -4.41
CA THR A 3 -0.17 8.81 -4.37
C THR A 3 -0.79 9.05 -2.99
N LEU A 4 -0.06 8.79 -1.90
CA LEU A 4 -0.52 9.07 -0.54
C LEU A 4 -0.63 10.57 -0.25
N GLN A 5 0.29 11.38 -0.75
CA GLN A 5 0.22 12.84 -0.65
C GLN A 5 -0.96 13.40 -1.46
N ALA A 6 -1.27 12.79 -2.62
CA ALA A 6 -2.42 13.17 -3.43
C ALA A 6 -3.75 12.91 -2.71
N LEU A 7 -3.90 11.76 -2.06
CA LEU A 7 -5.06 11.47 -1.21
C LEU A 7 -5.22 12.48 -0.07
N LYS A 8 -4.12 12.84 0.62
CA LYS A 8 -4.14 13.86 1.68
C LYS A 8 -4.57 15.24 1.16
N ARG A 9 -4.18 15.59 -0.07
CA ARG A 9 -4.55 16.85 -0.70
C ARG A 9 -6.03 16.88 -1.08
N ILE A 10 -6.56 15.80 -1.65
CA ILE A 10 -8.01 15.68 -1.92
C ILE A 10 -8.78 15.89 -0.62
N HIS A 11 -8.39 15.19 0.46
CA HIS A 11 -9.06 15.33 1.75
C HIS A 11 -8.96 16.76 2.33
N ALA A 12 -7.80 17.41 2.21
CA ALA A 12 -7.63 18.78 2.67
C ALA A 12 -8.45 19.79 1.83
N GLY A 13 -8.53 19.59 0.51
CA GLY A 13 -9.35 20.40 -0.38
C GLY A 13 -10.84 20.27 -0.07
N GLU A 14 -11.32 19.05 0.19
CA GLU A 14 -12.71 18.81 0.64
C GLU A 14 -13.01 19.56 1.95
N GLN A 15 -12.10 19.54 2.93
CA GLN A 15 -12.26 20.27 4.19
C GLN A 15 -12.26 21.79 4.01
N GLN A 16 -11.64 22.30 2.94
CA GLN A 16 -11.58 23.72 2.60
C GLN A 16 -12.72 24.17 1.69
N GLY A 17 -13.58 23.24 1.26
CA GLY A 17 -14.69 23.52 0.34
C GLY A 17 -14.26 23.66 -1.12
N GLU A 18 -13.08 23.14 -1.50
CA GLU A 18 -12.68 23.03 -2.90
C GLU A 18 -13.65 22.11 -3.66
N SER A 19 -13.91 22.46 -4.91
CA SER A 19 -14.74 21.68 -5.80
C SER A 19 -13.91 20.60 -6.48
N LEU A 20 -14.49 19.40 -6.66
CA LEU A 20 -13.82 18.26 -7.33
C LEU A 20 -13.39 18.55 -8.79
N VAL A 21 -13.91 19.62 -9.39
CA VAL A 21 -13.53 20.07 -10.74
C VAL A 21 -12.46 21.15 -10.74
N ASP A 22 -12.01 21.61 -9.57
CA ASP A 22 -10.92 22.56 -9.47
C ASP A 22 -9.63 21.88 -9.94
N ALA A 23 -8.83 22.62 -10.72
CA ALA A 23 -7.59 22.09 -11.31
C ALA A 23 -6.66 21.39 -10.30
N PRO A 24 -6.48 21.90 -9.05
CA PRO A 24 -5.69 21.20 -8.04
C PRO A 24 -6.28 19.85 -7.59
N MET A 25 -7.61 19.72 -7.54
CA MET A 25 -8.29 18.46 -7.19
C MET A 25 -8.23 17.45 -8.34
N LEU A 26 -8.39 17.93 -9.58
CA LEU A 26 -8.24 17.09 -10.78
C LEU A 26 -6.81 16.53 -10.92
N ASP A 27 -5.80 17.35 -10.67
CA ASP A 27 -4.39 16.93 -10.69
C ASP A 27 -4.10 15.88 -9.60
N ALA A 28 -4.61 16.11 -8.38
CA ALA A 28 -4.51 15.13 -7.30
C ALA A 28 -5.26 13.82 -7.65
N ALA A 29 -6.45 13.89 -8.25
CA ALA A 29 -7.20 12.72 -8.67
C ALA A 29 -6.47 11.90 -9.76
N ALA A 30 -5.85 12.56 -10.74
CA ALA A 30 -5.04 11.89 -11.76
C ALA A 30 -3.82 11.18 -11.15
N GLN A 31 -3.17 11.79 -10.16
CA GLN A 31 -2.06 11.18 -9.43
C GLN A 31 -2.52 9.96 -8.59
N VAL A 32 -3.74 9.99 -8.04
CA VAL A 32 -4.34 8.84 -7.36
C VAL A 32 -4.66 7.72 -8.36
N ALA A 33 -5.26 8.05 -9.51
CA ALA A 33 -5.58 7.08 -10.55
C ALA A 33 -4.33 6.34 -11.04
N THR A 34 -3.21 7.06 -11.18
CA THR A 34 -1.91 6.49 -11.57
C THR A 34 -1.36 5.48 -10.55
N GLY A 35 -1.62 5.69 -9.26
CA GLY A 35 -1.18 4.79 -8.18
C GLY A 35 -2.24 3.81 -7.67
N ALA A 36 -3.42 3.78 -8.27
CA ALA A 36 -4.57 3.01 -7.78
C ALA A 36 -4.28 1.50 -7.71
N GLY A 37 -3.55 0.96 -8.68
CA GLY A 37 -3.15 -0.46 -8.68
C GLY A 37 -2.30 -0.82 -7.45
N ALA A 38 -1.29 -0.02 -7.13
CA ALA A 38 -0.44 -0.26 -5.97
C ALA A 38 -1.21 -0.07 -4.64
N LEU A 39 -2.22 0.81 -4.60
CA LEU A 39 -3.11 0.92 -3.43
C LEU A 39 -3.97 -0.33 -3.23
N VAL A 40 -4.53 -0.88 -4.30
CA VAL A 40 -5.31 -2.13 -4.24
C VAL A 40 -4.43 -3.28 -3.78
N GLU A 41 -3.23 -3.43 -4.35
CA GLU A 41 -2.28 -4.45 -3.94
C GLU A 41 -1.88 -4.32 -2.46
N LEU A 42 -1.75 -3.09 -1.94
CA LEU A 42 -1.47 -2.85 -0.52
C LEU A 42 -2.61 -3.36 0.38
N ILE A 43 -3.86 -3.12 -0.01
CA ILE A 43 -5.05 -3.57 0.72
C ILE A 43 -5.12 -5.10 0.72
N ASP A 44 -4.89 -5.73 -0.43
CA ASP A 44 -4.86 -7.19 -0.54
C ASP A 44 -3.76 -7.78 0.36
N ALA A 45 -2.55 -7.20 0.32
CA ALA A 45 -1.45 -7.64 1.17
C ALA A 45 -1.75 -7.42 2.67
N ALA A 46 -2.46 -6.35 3.05
CA ALA A 46 -2.92 -6.17 4.43
C ALA A 46 -3.95 -7.24 4.84
N GLY A 47 -4.82 -7.66 3.91
CA GLY A 47 -5.73 -8.79 4.10
C GLY A 47 -4.97 -10.10 4.32
N ASP A 48 -3.98 -10.39 3.48
CA ASP A 48 -3.10 -11.55 3.62
C ASP A 48 -2.36 -11.54 4.98
N ALA A 49 -1.88 -10.38 5.43
CA ALA A 49 -1.26 -10.19 6.73
C ALA A 49 -2.20 -10.55 7.89
N HIS A 50 -3.44 -10.08 7.80
CA HIS A 50 -4.46 -10.36 8.80
C HIS A 50 -4.82 -11.85 8.85
N ALA A 51 -4.91 -12.52 7.71
CA ALA A 51 -5.17 -13.96 7.62
C ALA A 51 -4.04 -14.77 8.24
N ILE A 52 -2.77 -14.43 7.94
CA ILE A 52 -1.60 -15.09 8.54
C ILE A 52 -1.59 -14.91 10.06
N LEU A 53 -1.83 -13.70 10.56
CA LEU A 53 -1.89 -13.44 12.01
C LEU A 53 -3.03 -14.21 12.67
N THR A 54 -4.20 -14.24 12.05
CA THR A 54 -5.36 -14.99 12.55
C THR A 54 -5.06 -16.48 12.61
N ASN A 55 -4.40 -17.04 11.59
CA ASN A 55 -3.99 -18.43 11.59
C ASN A 55 -2.98 -18.72 12.71
N VAL A 56 -1.97 -17.89 12.92
CA VAL A 56 -0.99 -18.08 14.01
C VAL A 56 -1.67 -18.03 15.39
N LEU A 57 -2.63 -17.12 15.58
CA LEU A 57 -3.41 -17.00 16.82
C LEU A 57 -4.37 -18.18 17.03
N ALA A 58 -5.05 -18.64 15.96
CA ALA A 58 -5.97 -19.77 16.01
C ALA A 58 -5.27 -21.09 16.40
N HIS A 59 -4.00 -21.25 16.03
CA HIS A 59 -3.17 -22.38 16.45
C HIS A 59 -2.51 -22.18 17.83
N GLN A 60 -3.02 -21.24 18.66
CA GLN A 60 -2.60 -20.99 20.05
C GLN A 60 -1.09 -20.85 20.26
N GLY A 61 -0.37 -20.25 19.30
CA GLY A 61 1.09 -20.10 19.43
C GLY A 61 1.88 -21.42 19.33
N GLY A 62 1.28 -22.49 18.79
CA GLY A 62 2.04 -23.61 18.26
C GLY A 62 3.14 -23.10 17.33
N THR A 63 4.34 -23.67 17.44
CA THR A 63 5.52 -23.17 16.72
C THR A 63 5.20 -22.90 15.25
N MET A 64 5.31 -21.63 14.87
CA MET A 64 5.13 -21.14 13.50
C MET A 64 5.80 -22.12 12.52
N THR A 65 5.02 -22.74 11.64
CA THR A 65 5.55 -23.80 10.77
C THR A 65 6.58 -23.20 9.79
N ALA A 66 7.36 -24.06 9.14
CA ALA A 66 8.25 -23.60 8.06
C ALA A 66 7.47 -22.92 6.93
N ALA A 67 6.25 -23.40 6.63
CA ALA A 67 5.36 -22.80 5.64
C ALA A 67 4.88 -21.41 6.08
N ASP A 68 4.43 -21.25 7.33
CA ASP A 68 3.99 -19.94 7.85
C ASP A 68 5.12 -18.90 7.82
N ARG A 69 6.35 -19.31 8.14
CA ARG A 69 7.53 -18.44 8.09
C ARG A 69 7.84 -17.99 6.68
N ARG A 70 7.68 -18.88 5.70
CA ARG A 70 7.84 -18.57 4.28
C ARG A 70 6.78 -17.58 3.80
N SER A 71 5.49 -17.87 4.04
CA SER A 71 4.39 -16.99 3.64
C SER A 71 4.51 -15.60 4.26
N ARG A 72 4.93 -15.50 5.53
CA ARG A 72 5.22 -14.22 6.18
C ARG A 72 6.35 -13.46 5.50
N GLY A 73 7.42 -14.16 5.09
CA GLY A 73 8.55 -13.56 4.39
C GLY A 73 8.17 -13.02 3.01
N GLU A 74 7.44 -13.82 2.23
CA GLU A 74 6.93 -13.44 0.90
C GLU A 74 5.99 -12.23 1.01
N LEU A 75 5.09 -12.22 2.01
CA LEU A 75 4.23 -11.09 2.30
C LEU A 75 5.00 -9.83 2.68
N ALA A 76 6.00 -9.94 3.57
CA ALA A 76 6.81 -8.79 3.98
C ALA A 76 7.55 -8.17 2.78
N GLN A 77 8.08 -8.99 1.88
CA GLN A 77 8.73 -8.54 0.66
C GLN A 77 7.76 -7.89 -0.33
N ARG A 78 6.54 -8.45 -0.46
CA ARG A 78 5.45 -7.87 -1.27
C ARG A 78 5.03 -6.51 -0.73
N LEU A 79 4.80 -6.39 0.58
CA LEU A 79 4.47 -5.11 1.24
C LEU A 79 5.56 -4.06 1.04
N HIS A 80 6.84 -4.44 1.17
CA HIS A 80 7.95 -3.52 0.93
C HIS A 80 7.96 -2.99 -0.50
N SER A 81 7.79 -3.88 -1.48
CA SER A 81 7.75 -3.51 -2.91
C SER A 81 6.58 -2.58 -3.26
N ILE A 82 5.40 -2.83 -2.67
CA ILE A 82 4.22 -1.98 -2.85
C ILE A 82 4.44 -0.60 -2.24
N LEU A 83 5.02 -0.54 -1.04
CA LEU A 83 5.32 0.75 -0.37
C LEU A 83 6.35 1.57 -1.16
N ASP A 84 7.38 0.94 -1.73
CA ASP A 84 8.35 1.60 -2.60
C ASP A 84 7.67 2.18 -3.85
N ALA A 85 6.80 1.40 -4.49
CA ALA A 85 6.00 1.86 -5.64
C ALA A 85 5.10 3.05 -5.27
N LEU A 86 4.42 3.00 -4.12
CA LEU A 86 3.55 4.08 -3.63
C LEU A 86 4.30 5.35 -3.22
N HIS A 87 5.54 5.21 -2.74
CA HIS A 87 6.39 6.34 -2.40
C HIS A 87 7.16 6.91 -3.60
N GLY A 88 7.11 6.24 -4.77
CA GLY A 88 7.88 6.63 -5.94
C GLY A 88 9.38 6.40 -5.78
N VAL A 89 9.77 5.55 -4.82
CA VAL A 89 11.14 5.06 -4.70
C VAL A 89 11.30 3.96 -5.73
N GLN A 90 11.44 4.33 -7.00
CA GLN A 90 12.06 3.43 -7.96
C GLN A 90 13.47 3.18 -7.44
N GLY A 91 13.68 2.00 -6.85
CA GLY A 91 15.00 1.57 -6.41
C GLY A 91 15.98 1.78 -7.56
N CYS A 92 16.94 2.69 -7.36
CA CYS A 92 18.22 2.65 -8.05
C CYS A 92 18.97 1.38 -7.59
N GLY A 93 18.47 0.21 -7.97
CA GLY A 93 19.13 -1.08 -7.80
C GLY A 93 19.79 -1.44 -9.11
N GLY A 94 20.99 -0.89 -9.31
CA GLY A 94 21.74 -0.96 -10.55
C GLY A 94 21.91 -2.39 -11.06
N GLY A 95 21.78 -2.54 -12.38
CA GLY A 95 22.29 -3.69 -13.08
C GLY A 95 23.80 -3.81 -12.86
N ARG A 96 24.22 -5.00 -12.47
CA ARG A 96 25.54 -5.57 -12.77
C ARG A 96 25.49 -7.07 -12.58
#